data_AF-A0A1W9MG67-F1
#
_entry.id   AF-A0A1W9MG67-F1
#
_cell.length_a   1.000
_cell.length_b   1.000
_cell.length_c   1.000
_cell.angle_alpha   90.00
_cell.angle_beta   90.00
_cell.angle_gamma   90.00
#
_symmetry.space_group_name_H-M   'P 1'
#
loop_
_entity.id
_entity.type
_entity.pdbx_description
1 polymer ?
#
loop_
_entity_poly.entity_id
_entity_poly.type
_entity_poly.pdbx_seq_one_letter_code
_entity_poly.pdbx_strand_id
1 'polypeptide(L)' 'YWSIDPEFDGETFRSKWQEYRENNEDLRIKRKTKLNIPKIQGKRKICVKAVDVFGFESVVVQEVY' A
#
# COMPACT_ATOMS: atom_id res chain seq x y z
N TYR A 1 -8.07 -6.93 -0.15
CA TYR A 1 -6.91 -6.58 -0.99
C TYR A 1 -5.93 -5.73 -0.19
N TRP A 2 -4.71 -5.56 -0.68
CA TRP A 2 -3.70 -4.65 -0.12
C TRP A 2 -3.50 -3.48 -1.05
N SER A 3 -3.24 -2.31 -0.51
CA SER A 3 -2.77 -1.16 -1.28
C SER A 3 -1.73 -0.36 -0.51
N ILE A 4 -0.84 0.29 -1.25
CA ILE A 4 0.26 1.08 -0.71
C ILE A 4 0.25 2.45 -1.40
N ASP A 5 0.29 3.50 -0.58
CA ASP A 5 0.61 4.86 -0.97
C ASP A 5 1.97 5.24 -0.38
N PRO A 6 3.05 5.28 -1.19
CA PRO A 6 4.38 5.65 -0.72
C PRO A 6 4.56 7.16 -0.51
N GLU A 7 3.59 7.99 -0.89
CA GLU A 7 3.63 9.45 -0.92
C GLU A 7 2.46 10.06 -0.15
N PHE A 8 2.05 9.41 0.94
CA PHE A 8 0.86 9.81 1.68
C PHE A 8 1.05 11.18 2.33
N ASP A 9 0.17 12.12 1.97
CA ASP A 9 0.20 13.52 2.45
C ASP A 9 -0.44 13.68 3.83
N GLY A 10 -1.15 12.67 4.34
CA GLY A 10 -1.89 12.71 5.60
C GLY A 10 -3.39 12.93 5.42
N GLU A 11 -3.84 13.21 4.20
CA GLU A 11 -5.24 13.54 3.93
C GLU A 11 -5.86 12.53 2.96
N THR A 12 -5.23 12.33 1.79
CA THR A 12 -5.81 11.55 0.70
C THR A 12 -4.92 10.37 0.35
N PHE A 13 -5.47 9.17 0.50
CA PHE A 13 -4.78 7.94 0.09
C PHE A 13 -4.75 7.82 -1.44
N ARG A 14 -3.55 7.76 -2.02
CA ARG A 14 -3.32 7.60 -3.46
C ARG A 14 -2.62 6.28 -3.73
N SER A 15 -3.39 5.26 -4.07
CA SER A 15 -2.87 3.91 -4.35
C SER A 15 -1.88 3.95 -5.52
N LYS A 16 -0.60 3.67 -5.25
CA LYS A 16 0.43 3.45 -6.28
C LYS A 16 0.65 1.98 -6.57
N TRP A 17 0.34 1.12 -5.60
CA TRP A 17 0.40 -0.32 -5.75
C TRP A 17 -0.80 -0.96 -5.07
N GLN A 18 -1.34 -2.00 -5.70
CA GLN A 18 -2.48 -2.75 -5.20
C GLN A 18 -2.33 -4.23 -5.52
N GLU A 19 -2.75 -5.08 -4.58
CA GLU A 19 -2.74 -6.53 -4.72
C GLU A 19 -4.04 -7.17 -4.24
N TYR A 20 -4.64 -8.00 -5.07
CA TYR A 20 -5.89 -8.69 -4.79
C TYR A 20 -5.89 -10.10 -5.39
N ARG A 21 -6.89 -10.92 -5.06
CA ARG A 21 -6.87 -12.35 -5.44
C ARG A 21 -6.84 -12.53 -6.96
N GLU A 22 -7.65 -11.78 -7.67
CA GLU A 22 -7.80 -11.89 -9.13
C GLU A 22 -6.62 -11.34 -9.92
N ASN A 23 -5.67 -10.65 -9.27
CA ASN A 23 -4.38 -10.32 -9.90
C ASN A 23 -3.50 -11.55 -10.15
N ASN A 24 -3.83 -12.70 -9.55
CA ASN A 24 -2.98 -13.88 -9.55
C ASN A 24 -3.80 -15.11 -9.99
N GLU A 25 -3.23 -15.95 -10.85
CA GLU A 25 -3.88 -17.18 -11.34
C GLU A 25 -4.21 -18.16 -10.20
N ASP A 26 -3.40 -18.19 -9.14
CA ASP A 26 -3.59 -19.04 -7.96
C ASP A 26 -4.61 -18.48 -6.94
N LEU A 27 -5.21 -17.31 -7.24
CA LEU A 27 -6.13 -16.57 -6.38
C LEU A 27 -5.53 -16.22 -5.00
N ARG A 28 -4.21 -16.21 -4.88
CA ARG A 28 -3.50 -15.86 -3.65
C ARG A 28 -2.88 -14.49 -3.74
N ILE A 29 -3.05 -13.72 -2.67
CA ILE A 29 -2.46 -12.40 -2.50
C ILE A 29 -0.96 -12.55 -2.20
N LYS A 30 -0.11 -11.81 -2.92
CA LYS A 30 1.32 -11.69 -2.59
C LYS A 30 1.51 -10.70 -1.43
N ARG A 31 2.32 -11.09 -0.44
CA ARG A 31 2.58 -10.29 0.77
C ARG A 31 3.87 -9.46 0.70
N LYS A 32 4.60 -9.55 -0.40
CA LYS A 32 5.88 -8.87 -0.60
C LYS A 32 5.86 -8.21 -1.97
N THR A 33 6.32 -6.97 -2.01
CA THR A 33 6.50 -6.20 -3.24
C THR A 33 7.75 -5.33 -3.13
N LYS A 34 8.28 -4.88 -4.26
CA LYS A 34 9.35 -3.89 -4.34
C LYS A 34 8.84 -2.74 -5.20
N LEU A 35 8.92 -1.52 -4.67
CA LEU A 35 8.48 -0.31 -5.36
C LEU A 35 9.71 0.54 -5.68
N ASN A 36 9.86 0.90 -6.95
CA ASN A 36 10.86 1.87 -7.38
C ASN A 36 10.23 3.27 -7.27
N ILE A 37 10.66 4.03 -6.27
CA ILE A 37 10.16 5.36 -5.95
C ILE A 37 11.30 6.38 -5.92
N PRO A 38 11.07 7.64 -6.34
CA PRO A 38 12.09 8.68 -6.25
C PRO A 38 12.60 8.87 -4.82
N LYS A 39 13.89 9.16 -4.67
CA LYS A 39 14.43 9.53 -3.36
C LYS A 39 13.95 10.94 -2.99
N ILE A 40 13.53 11.12 -1.74
CA ILE A 40 13.20 12.44 -1.20
C ILE A 40 14.22 12.83 -0.13
N GLN A 41 14.29 14.12 0.17
CA GLN A 41 15.03 14.60 1.34
C GLN A 41 14.13 14.50 2.57
N GLY A 42 14.64 13.92 3.65
CA GLY A 42 13.91 13.75 4.91
C GLY A 42 13.04 12.48 4.95
N LYS A 43 12.03 12.50 5.82
CA LYS A 43 11.19 11.33 6.08
C LYS A 43 10.10 11.17 5.03
N ARG A 44 9.89 9.94 4.57
CA ARG A 44 8.78 9.53 3.72
C ARG A 44 7.69 8.90 4.57
N LYS A 45 6.44 9.35 4.39
CA LYS A 45 5.26 8.69 4.96
C LYS A 45 4.71 7.67 3.97
N ILE A 46 4.77 6.40 4.36
CA ILE A 46 4.17 5.29 3.60
C ILE A 46 2.88 4.91 4.31
N CYS A 47 1.77 4.92 3.58
CA CYS A 47 0.47 4.46 4.07
C CYS A 47 0.15 3.10 3.45
N VAL A 48 -0.19 2.13 4.28
CA VAL A 48 -0.61 0.79 3.87
C VAL A 48 -2.04 0.58 4.29
N LYS A 49 -2.88 0.18 3.34
CA LYS A 49 -4.28 -0.15 3.57
C LYS A 49 -4.52 -1.64 3.28
N ALA A 50 -5.14 -2.31 4.23
CA ALA A 50 -5.67 -3.66 4.07
C ALA A 50 -7.20 -3.59 4.07
N VAL A 51 -7.81 -4.30 3.12
CA VAL A 51 -9.27 -4.44 3.03
C VAL A 51 -9.63 -5.91 3.01
N ASP A 52 -10.58 -6.33 3.83
CA ASP A 52 -11.03 -7.72 3.87
C ASP A 52 -12.11 -8.03 2.80
N VAL A 53 -12.72 -9.22 2.88
CA VAL A 53 -13.77 -9.64 1.94
C VAL A 53 -15.12 -8.98 2.21
N PHE A 54 -15.31 -8.36 3.37
CA PHE A 54 -16.52 -7.63 3.76
C PHE A 54 -16.40 -6.12 3.47
N GLY A 55 -15.23 -5.67 3.02
CA GLY A 55 -14.95 -4.26 2.75
C GLY A 55 -14.49 -3.48 3.98
N PHE A 56 -14.18 -4.14 5.10
CA PHE A 56 -13.62 -3.45 6.26
C PHE A 56 -12.16 -3.07 6.01
N GLU A 57 -11.80 -1.85 6.40
CA GLU A 57 -10.47 -1.30 6.17
C GLU A 57 -9.64 -1.24 7.45
N SER A 58 -8.35 -1.54 7.32
CA SER A 58 -7.32 -1.25 8.32
C SER A 58 -6.20 -0.47 7.65
N VAL A 59 -5.79 0.64 8.27
CA VAL A 59 -4.82 1.58 7.70
C VAL A 59 -3.70 1.83 8.70
N VAL A 60 -2.46 1.81 8.22
CA VAL A 60 -1.27 2.16 9.00
C VAL A 60 -0.37 3.09 8.21
N VAL A 61 0.19 4.10 8.90
CA VAL A 61 1.18 5.01 8.33
C VAL A 61 2.51 4.78 9.02
N GLN A 62 3.58 4.65 8.24
CA GLN A 62 4.94 4.47 8.71
C GLN A 62 5.86 5.52 8.10
N GLU A 63 6.69 6.14 8.94
CA GLU A 63 7.78 7.00 8.48
C GLU A 63 9.03 6.16 8.21
N VAL A 64 9.65 6.37 7.04
CA VAL A 64 10.94 5.77 6.63
C VAL A 64 11.92 6.84 6.15
N TYR A 65 13.22 6.58 6.29
CA TYR A 65 14.32 7.51 6.00
C TYR A 65 15.10 7.11 4.74
#